data_AF-A0A7J0GJY3-F1
#
_entry.id   AF-A0A7J0GJY3-F1
#
_cell.length_a   1.000
_cell.length_b   1.000
_cell.length_c   1.000
_cell.angle_alpha   90.00
_cell.angle_beta   90.00
_cell.angle_gamma   90.00
#
_symmetry.space_group_name_H-M   'P 1'
#
loop_
_entity.id
_entity.type
_entity.pdbx_description
1 polymer ?
#
loop_
_entity_poly.entity_id
_entity_poly.type
_entity_poly.pdbx_seq_one_letter_code
_entity_poly.pdbx_strand_id
1 'polypeptide(L)'
;MPKQPHFCSFDESKEDKADGLAIGYMVTFANMAESISRLQVADPTNLIDSISETLSDLELHGSDVGLLRSRPNELLLKKGCHHQLELEFQRLHKAITELNPEKTEIDETIQEID
;
A
#
# COMPACT_ATOMS: atom_id res chain seq x y z
N MET A 1 -24.72 50.39 -14.09
CA MET A 1 -25.29 49.67 -12.93
C MET A 1 -24.51 48.38 -12.75
N PRO A 2 -23.89 48.11 -11.60
CA PRO A 2 -23.23 46.85 -11.35
C PRO A 2 -24.28 45.76 -11.09
N LYS A 3 -24.13 44.60 -11.71
CA LYS A 3 -24.95 43.41 -11.43
C LYS A 3 -24.62 42.95 -10.02
N GLN A 4 -25.60 43.04 -9.12
CA GLN A 4 -25.53 42.47 -7.79
C GLN A 4 -25.34 40.95 -7.95
N PRO A 5 -24.19 40.36 -7.54
CA PRO A 5 -24.02 38.94 -7.68
C PRO A 5 -25.07 38.27 -6.79
N HIS A 6 -25.90 37.43 -7.41
CA HIS A 6 -26.83 36.55 -6.71
C HIS A 6 -26.01 35.47 -6.00
N PHE A 7 -25.35 35.84 -4.91
CA PHE A 7 -25.02 34.85 -3.89
C PHE A 7 -26.35 34.51 -3.23
N CYS A 8 -26.98 33.45 -3.72
CA CYS A 8 -28.11 32.84 -3.05
C CYS A 8 -27.68 32.58 -1.61
N SER A 9 -28.36 33.23 -0.67
CA SER A 9 -28.25 32.95 0.76
C SER A 9 -28.77 31.52 1.01
N PHE A 10 -27.92 30.52 0.75
CA PHE A 10 -28.13 29.15 1.15
C PHE A 10 -27.64 29.04 2.60
N ASP A 11 -28.50 29.47 3.53
CA ASP A 11 -28.33 29.31 4.98
C ASP A 11 -26.87 29.51 5.43
N GLU A 12 -26.40 30.77 5.46
CA GLU A 12 -25.02 31.20 5.76
C GLU A 12 -24.41 30.49 6.99
N SER A 13 -25.26 30.05 7.94
CA SER A 13 -24.86 29.27 9.12
C SER A 13 -24.33 27.85 8.86
N LYS A 14 -24.65 27.28 7.69
CA LYS A 14 -24.17 25.97 7.20
C LYS A 14 -23.03 26.13 6.20
N GLU A 15 -22.90 27.29 5.57
CA GLU A 15 -21.90 27.62 4.55
C GLU A 15 -20.49 27.67 5.16
N ASP A 16 -20.31 28.40 6.27
CA ASP A 16 -19.02 28.46 7.00
C ASP A 16 -18.54 27.07 7.47
N LYS A 17 -19.48 26.21 7.87
CA LYS A 17 -19.19 24.84 8.32
C LYS A 17 -18.86 23.91 7.15
N ALA A 18 -19.53 24.08 6.02
CA ALA A 18 -19.26 23.33 4.79
C ALA A 18 -17.89 23.69 4.22
N ASP A 19 -17.53 24.98 4.23
CA ASP A 19 -16.24 25.47 3.76
C ASP A 19 -15.09 24.96 4.63
N GLY A 20 -15.25 25.00 5.96
CA GLY A 20 -14.26 24.46 6.89
C GLY A 20 -14.02 22.95 6.71
N LEU A 21 -15.09 22.18 6.48
CA LEU A 21 -15.00 20.74 6.21
C LEU A 21 -14.29 20.47 4.88
N ALA A 22 -14.62 21.22 3.82
CA ALA A 22 -13.97 21.09 2.52
C ALA A 22 -12.45 21.35 2.62
N ILE A 23 -12.05 22.42 3.33
CA ILE A 23 -10.63 22.70 3.60
C ILE A 23 -9.99 21.52 4.37
N GLY A 24 -10.68 20.97 5.37
CA GLY A 24 -10.22 19.81 6.12
C GLY A 24 -9.94 18.59 5.24
N TYR A 25 -10.84 18.27 4.30
CA TYR A 25 -10.62 17.19 3.35
C TYR A 25 -9.49 17.49 2.37
N MET A 26 -9.33 18.73 1.91
CA MET A 26 -8.22 19.12 1.05
C MET A 26 -6.86 18.96 1.75
N VAL A 27 -6.76 19.38 3.01
CA VAL A 27 -5.54 19.19 3.83
C VAL A 27 -5.27 17.70 4.04
N THR A 28 -6.30 16.93 4.36
CA THR A 28 -6.18 15.47 4.53
C THR A 28 -5.70 14.81 3.24
N PHE A 29 -6.25 15.19 2.09
CA PHE A 29 -5.82 14.69 0.77
C PHE A 29 -4.34 15.00 0.51
N ALA A 30 -3.89 16.24 0.75
CA ALA A 30 -2.49 16.63 0.57
C ALA A 30 -1.56 15.82 1.49
N ASN A 31 -1.95 15.63 2.75
CA ASN A 31 -1.20 14.81 3.71
C ASN A 31 -1.14 13.33 3.29
N MET A 32 -2.22 12.80 2.72
CA MET A 32 -2.24 11.44 2.18
C MET A 32 -1.30 11.31 0.99
N ALA A 33 -1.32 12.26 0.05
CA ALA A 33 -0.41 12.26 -1.09
C ALA A 33 1.06 12.26 -0.62
N GLU A 34 1.39 13.09 0.36
CA GLU A 34 2.72 13.17 0.95
C GLU A 34 3.11 11.88 1.69
N SER A 35 2.20 11.32 2.49
CA SER A 35 2.44 10.08 3.24
C SER A 35 2.65 8.89 2.30
N ILE A 36 1.80 8.77 1.27
CA ILE A 36 1.92 7.78 0.21
C ILE A 36 3.25 7.97 -0.52
N SER A 37 3.69 9.22 -0.75
CA SER A 37 4.96 9.52 -1.41
C SER A 37 6.17 8.90 -0.71
N ARG A 38 6.09 8.75 0.62
CA ARG A 38 7.18 8.23 1.48
C ARG A 38 7.14 6.72 1.71
N LEU A 39 6.02 6.05 1.41
CA LEU A 39 5.85 4.63 1.69
C LEU A 39 6.95 3.75 1.09
N GLN A 40 7.48 2.83 1.89
CA GLN A 40 8.49 1.86 1.51
C GLN A 40 7.93 0.43 1.52
N VAL A 41 8.57 -0.46 0.77
CA VAL A 41 8.21 -1.89 0.76
C VAL A 41 8.41 -2.54 2.14
N ALA A 42 9.31 -2.00 2.97
CA ALA A 42 9.53 -2.47 4.34
C ALA A 42 8.44 -2.03 5.33
N ASP A 43 7.62 -1.03 4.98
CA ASP A 43 6.65 -0.46 5.91
C ASP A 43 5.59 -1.49 6.31
N PRO A 44 5.04 -1.42 7.53
CA PRO A 44 4.02 -2.34 8.00
C PRO A 44 2.75 -2.34 7.13
N THR A 45 2.13 -3.51 6.93
CA THR A 45 0.89 -3.64 6.13
C THR A 45 -0.26 -2.81 6.73
N ASN A 46 -0.38 -2.78 8.06
CA ASN A 46 -1.41 -1.99 8.75
C ASN A 46 -1.32 -0.48 8.49
N LEU A 47 -0.12 0.05 8.20
CA LEU A 47 0.03 1.44 7.79
C LEU A 47 -0.62 1.67 6.41
N ILE A 48 -0.40 0.75 5.48
CA ILE A 48 -0.97 0.80 4.13
C ILE A 48 -2.49 0.63 4.18
N ASP A 49 -2.99 -0.23 5.07
CA ASP A 49 -4.43 -0.43 5.29
C ASP A 49 -5.10 0.84 5.83
N SER A 50 -4.48 1.50 6.82
CA SER A 50 -4.98 2.77 7.37
C SER A 50 -5.01 3.91 6.34
N ILE A 51 -4.00 3.98 5.46
CA ILE A 51 -4.01 4.91 4.33
C ILE A 51 -5.18 4.59 3.40
N SER A 52 -5.42 3.31 3.10
CA SER A 52 -6.50 2.87 2.20
C SER A 52 -7.89 3.18 2.76
N GLU A 53 -8.07 3.07 4.09
CA GLU A 53 -9.28 3.49 4.80
C GLU A 53 -9.49 5.01 4.66
N THR A 54 -8.46 5.81 4.96
CA THR A 54 -8.53 7.29 4.84
C THR A 54 -8.84 7.74 3.41
N LEU A 55 -8.26 7.08 2.39
CA LEU A 55 -8.57 7.37 0.99
C LEU A 55 -10.03 7.04 0.64
N SER A 56 -10.61 6.01 1.27
CA SER A 56 -12.01 5.65 1.05
C SER A 56 -12.96 6.67 1.68
N ASP A 57 -12.62 7.21 2.84
CA ASP A 57 -13.36 8.33 3.44
C ASP A 57 -13.29 9.57 2.54
N LEU A 58 -12.11 9.92 2.01
CA LEU A 58 -11.95 11.04 1.08
C LEU A 58 -12.79 10.89 -0.19
N GLU A 59 -12.87 9.68 -0.73
CA GLU A 59 -13.70 9.36 -1.90
C GLU A 59 -15.19 9.48 -1.61
N LEU A 60 -15.63 9.03 -0.43
CA LEU A 60 -17.01 9.20 0.03
C LEU A 60 -17.41 10.69 0.08
N HIS A 61 -16.45 11.56 0.36
CA HIS A 61 -16.61 13.01 0.37
C HIS A 61 -16.33 13.69 -0.98
N GLY A 62 -16.24 12.91 -2.07
CA GLY A 62 -16.18 13.41 -3.45
C GLY A 62 -14.76 13.64 -4.00
N SER A 63 -13.72 13.23 -3.29
CA SER A 63 -12.34 13.33 -3.78
C SER A 63 -12.01 12.24 -4.78
N ASP A 64 -11.37 12.58 -5.90
CA ASP A 64 -10.77 11.57 -6.79
C ASP A 64 -9.43 11.08 -6.21
N VAL A 65 -9.45 9.88 -5.65
CA VAL A 65 -8.28 9.24 -5.02
C VAL A 65 -7.67 8.13 -5.87
N GLY A 66 -8.10 7.95 -7.12
CA GLY A 66 -7.69 6.81 -7.95
C GLY A 66 -6.16 6.71 -8.10
N LEU A 67 -5.52 7.85 -8.37
CA LEU A 67 -4.05 7.94 -8.46
C LEU A 67 -3.37 7.65 -7.11
N LEU A 68 -3.94 8.15 -6.01
CA LEU A 68 -3.39 7.92 -4.67
C LEU A 68 -3.51 6.45 -4.24
N ARG A 69 -4.56 5.73 -4.65
CA ARG A 69 -4.71 4.29 -4.36
C ARG A 69 -3.75 3.39 -5.13
N SER A 70 -3.30 3.81 -6.30
CA SER A 70 -2.49 2.95 -7.19
C SER A 70 -1.22 2.44 -6.51
N ARG A 71 -0.46 3.33 -5.86
CA ARG A 71 0.83 3.00 -5.24
C ARG A 71 0.71 2.11 -4.00
N PRO A 72 -0.15 2.40 -3.00
CA PRO A 72 -0.45 1.50 -1.88
C PRO A 72 -0.76 0.07 -2.34
N ASN A 73 -1.63 -0.07 -3.36
CA ASN A 73 -1.99 -1.38 -3.92
C ASN A 73 -0.80 -2.09 -4.57
N GLU A 74 0.02 -1.36 -5.34
CA GLU A 74 1.23 -1.92 -5.93
C GLU A 74 2.23 -2.41 -4.86
N LEU A 75 2.38 -1.66 -3.76
CA LEU A 75 3.23 -2.07 -2.65
C LEU A 75 2.73 -3.35 -1.97
N LEU A 76 1.42 -3.48 -1.76
CA LEU A 76 0.81 -4.71 -1.24
C LEU A 76 1.06 -5.92 -2.15
N LEU A 77 0.90 -5.73 -3.46
CA LEU A 77 1.20 -6.79 -4.44
C LEU A 77 2.68 -7.22 -4.37
N LYS A 78 3.61 -6.26 -4.36
CA LYS A 78 5.05 -6.53 -4.25
C LYS A 78 5.40 -7.27 -2.96
N LYS A 79 4.79 -6.88 -1.82
CA LYS A 79 4.96 -7.57 -0.54
C LYS A 79 4.46 -9.01 -0.61
N GLY A 80 3.30 -9.25 -1.22
CA GLY A 80 2.77 -10.60 -1.44
C GLY A 80 3.71 -11.46 -2.28
N CYS A 81 4.21 -10.93 -3.39
CA CYS A 81 5.19 -11.63 -4.24
C CYS A 81 6.50 -11.94 -3.49
N HIS A 82 7.00 -10.97 -2.72
CA HIS A 82 8.22 -11.17 -1.92
C HIS A 82 8.03 -12.28 -0.88
N HIS A 83 6.90 -12.29 -0.16
CA HIS A 83 6.58 -13.34 0.79
C HIS A 83 6.50 -14.72 0.13
N GLN A 84 5.87 -14.82 -1.04
CA GLN A 84 5.80 -16.07 -1.78
C GLN A 84 7.18 -16.56 -2.22
N LEU A 85 8.03 -15.66 -2.73
CA LEU A 85 9.39 -16.00 -3.15
C LEU A 85 10.24 -16.47 -1.96
N GLU A 86 10.09 -15.83 -0.81
CA GLU A 86 10.76 -16.23 0.44
C GLU A 86 10.37 -17.65 0.86
N LEU A 87 9.08 -17.99 0.79
CA LEU A 87 8.59 -19.34 1.09
C LEU A 87 9.16 -20.39 0.13
N GLU A 88 9.18 -20.11 -1.18
CA GLU A 88 9.76 -21.00 -2.18
C GLU A 88 11.28 -21.17 -1.98
N PHE A 89 11.98 -20.08 -1.69
CA PHE A 89 13.42 -20.12 -1.38
C PHE A 89 13.70 -21.03 -0.18
N GLN A 90 12.96 -20.87 0.92
CA GLN A 90 13.13 -21.70 2.11
C GLN A 90 12.82 -23.18 1.83
N ARG A 91 11.80 -23.45 1.01
CA ARG A 91 11.45 -24.81 0.58
C ARG A 91 12.57 -25.44 -0.22
N LEU A 92 13.11 -24.74 -1.21
CA LEU A 92 14.21 -25.23 -2.05
C LEU A 92 15.50 -25.42 -1.24
N HIS A 93 15.82 -24.45 -0.38
CA HIS A 93 16.98 -24.54 0.50
C HIS A 93 16.91 -25.77 1.40
N LYS A 94 15.73 -26.05 1.98
CA LYS A 94 15.50 -27.26 2.76
C LYS A 94 15.73 -28.53 1.93
N ALA A 95 15.14 -28.62 0.74
CA ALA A 95 15.30 -29.79 -0.14
C ALA A 95 16.77 -30.02 -0.54
N ILE A 96 17.52 -28.96 -0.86
CA ILE A 96 18.96 -29.07 -1.17
C ILE A 96 19.75 -29.58 0.04
N THR A 97 19.45 -29.05 1.22
CA THR A 97 20.12 -29.46 2.46
C THR A 97 19.86 -30.94 2.77
N GLU A 98 18.64 -31.44 2.50
CA GLU A 98 18.26 -32.85 2.70
C GLU A 98 18.88 -33.81 1.68
N LEU A 99 19.16 -33.37 0.44
CA LEU A 99 19.78 -34.20 -0.61
C LEU A 99 21.31 -34.29 -0.53
N ASN A 100 21.96 -33.31 0.12
CA ASN A 100 23.43 -33.31 0.30
C ASN A 100 24.00 -34.57 1.01
N PRO A 101 23.39 -35.14 2.08
CA PRO A 101 23.91 -36.36 2.69
C PRO A 101 23.83 -37.58 1.77
N GLU A 102 22.73 -37.79 1.05
CA GLU A 102 22.59 -38.90 0.09
C GLU A 102 23.64 -38.80 -1.02
N LYS A 103 23.92 -37.59 -1.51
CA LYS A 103 24.98 -37.35 -2.48
C LYS A 103 26.36 -37.74 -1.92
N THR A 104 26.60 -37.42 -0.65
CA THR A 104 27.89 -37.70 0.01
C THR A 104 28.10 -39.22 0.17
N GLU A 105 27.07 -39.97 0.57
CA GLU A 105 27.13 -41.44 0.64
C GLU A 105 27.36 -42.10 -0.73
N ILE A 106 26.75 -41.57 -1.80
CA ILE A 106 26.97 -42.08 -3.16
C ILE A 106 28.41 -41.79 -3.62
N ASP A 107 28.92 -40.59 -3.36
CA ASP A 107 30.30 -40.23 -3.72
C ASP A 107 31.34 -41.09 -2.95
N GLU A 108 31.07 -41.43 -1.68
CA GLU A 108 31.90 -42.34 -0.88
C GLU A 108 31.89 -43.77 -1.44
N THR A 109 30.71 -44.31 -1.78
CA THR A 109 30.61 -45.67 -2.35
C THR A 109 31.25 -45.80 -3.74
N ILE A 110 31.26 -44.74 -4.56
CA ILE A 110 31.99 -44.75 -5.83
C ILE A 110 33.50 -44.83 -5.60
N GLN A 111 34.04 -44.09 -4.63
CA GLN A 111 35.48 -44.13 -4.31
C GLN A 111 35.96 -45.48 -3.77
N GLU A 112 35.09 -46.29 -3.17
CA GLU A 112 35.45 -47.63 -2.68
C GLU A 112 35.55 -48.69 -3.78
N ILE A 113 35.02 -48.43 -4.98
CA ILE A 113 34.96 -49.40 -6.09
C ILE A 113 36.08 -49.18 -7.12
N ASP A 114 36.66 -47.98 -7.17
CA ASP A 114 37.84 -47.63 -7.99
C ASP A 114 39.17 -48.11 -7.37
#